data_AF-D0L7J4-F1
#
_entry.id   AF-D0L7J4-F1
#
_cell.length_a   1.000
_cell.length_b   1.000
_cell.length_c   1.000
_cell.angle_alpha   90.00
_cell.angle_beta   90.00
_cell.angle_gamma   90.00
#
_symmetry.space_group_name_H-M   'P 1'
#
loop_
_entity.id
_entity.type
_entity.pdbx_description
1 polymer ?
#
loop_
_entity_poly.entity_id
_entity_poly.type
_entity_poly.pdbx_seq_one_letter_code
_entity_poly.pdbx_strand_id
1 'polypeptide(L)'
;MADNKYNVQPGDQPLPDDSRSSAGFESWEVWRPGQGWEPDLPQSYAALMAARIATGRDPAPTGESAESSGPDGDLPALYALLGQVVDQIAAAESSGLSDAQVVEVAEAHELIARRLWGLGHRRVMDISDRGAFTKTGHKSIRQFMDDRLRITDLRGRVAAMDAICAKYSMQGERLTPKHPYLADAVAEGALGPSHVTAVLEALDKIPAAVIPEKKHAAEMLLVDAARSCTPTQIGKVGQKILGYLDPDGSLTEDRDRARRRGIRLSPQDSQLMSK
;
A
#
# COMPACT_ATOMS: atom_id res chain seq x y z
N MET A 1 -18.45 50.11 28.00
CA MET A 1 -18.22 49.04 29.00
C MET A 1 -18.16 47.73 28.23
N ALA A 2 -17.00 47.08 28.24
CA ALA A 2 -16.77 45.80 27.58
C ALA A 2 -15.99 44.94 28.58
N ASP A 3 -16.58 43.85 29.05
CA ASP A 3 -15.93 42.95 30.00
C ASP A 3 -15.43 41.70 29.29
N ASN A 4 -14.13 41.74 29.02
CA ASN A 4 -13.31 40.62 28.61
C ASN A 4 -13.12 39.65 29.80
N LYS A 5 -13.33 38.35 29.60
CA LYS A 5 -12.99 37.30 30.58
C LYS A 5 -12.27 36.12 29.94
N TYR A 6 -11.05 36.37 29.46
CA TYR A 6 -9.97 35.38 29.53
C TYR A 6 -9.17 35.61 30.81
N ASN A 7 -9.03 34.58 31.65
CA ASN A 7 -7.88 34.48 32.55
C ASN A 7 -7.46 33.02 32.80
N VAL A 8 -6.16 32.80 32.97
CA VAL A 8 -5.38 31.56 32.80
C VAL A 8 -4.24 31.60 33.84
N GLN A 9 -3.87 30.55 34.60
CA GLN A 9 -4.30 29.14 34.74
C GLN A 9 -4.10 28.78 36.26
N PRO A 10 -3.72 27.58 36.79
CA PRO A 10 -3.54 26.23 36.22
C PRO A 10 -4.26 25.10 36.99
N GLY A 11 -4.28 23.91 36.39
CA GLY A 11 -4.62 22.66 37.07
C GLY A 11 -4.24 21.48 36.19
N ASP A 12 -3.20 20.74 36.58
CA ASP A 12 -2.69 19.59 35.83
C ASP A 12 -3.72 18.45 35.81
N GLN A 13 -4.50 18.36 34.73
CA GLN A 13 -5.02 17.08 34.28
C GLN A 13 -4.16 16.62 33.10
N PRO A 14 -3.42 15.49 33.22
CA PRO A 14 -2.71 14.94 32.09
C PRO A 14 -3.72 14.56 31.00
N LEU A 15 -3.33 14.77 29.75
CA LEU A 15 -4.06 14.28 28.58
C LEU A 15 -4.33 12.77 28.75
N PRO A 16 -5.50 12.26 28.32
CA PRO A 16 -5.77 10.84 28.38
C PRO A 16 -4.68 10.07 27.62
N ASP A 17 -4.13 9.08 28.30
CA ASP A 17 -3.01 8.26 27.85
C ASP A 17 -3.33 7.52 26.53
N ASP A 18 -2.50 7.75 25.51
CA ASP A 18 -2.66 7.21 24.14
C ASP A 18 -2.16 5.75 24.02
N SER A 19 -2.11 5.04 25.17
CA SER A 19 -1.62 3.67 25.33
C SER A 19 -2.50 2.59 24.68
N ARG A 20 -3.62 2.96 24.05
CA ARG A 20 -4.44 2.03 23.25
C ARG A 20 -3.77 1.60 21.94
N SER A 21 -2.60 2.16 21.57
CA SER A 21 -1.83 1.76 20.37
C SER A 21 -0.57 0.93 20.67
N SER A 22 -0.14 0.76 21.94
CA SER A 22 1.07 -0.01 22.27
C SER A 22 0.84 -1.51 22.52
N ALA A 23 -0.37 -1.94 22.90
CA ALA A 23 -0.65 -3.33 23.28
C ALA A 23 -0.43 -4.37 22.15
N GLY A 24 -0.53 -3.96 20.88
CA GLY A 24 -0.18 -4.81 19.73
C GLY A 24 1.33 -4.86 19.42
N PHE A 25 2.15 -4.12 20.16
CA PHE A 25 3.58 -3.91 19.90
C PHE A 25 4.51 -4.58 20.92
N GLU A 26 3.99 -5.46 21.79
CA GLU A 26 4.80 -6.22 22.77
C GLU A 26 4.97 -7.70 22.36
N SER A 27 4.16 -8.22 21.42
CA SER A 27 4.19 -9.63 21.02
C SER A 27 5.41 -10.06 20.18
N TRP A 28 6.19 -9.11 19.64
CA TRP A 28 7.40 -9.38 18.86
C TRP A 28 8.69 -9.46 19.70
N GLU A 29 8.60 -9.35 21.04
CA GLU A 29 9.77 -9.31 21.92
C GLU A 29 10.38 -10.68 22.29
N VAL A 30 9.79 -11.81 21.86
CA VAL A 30 10.34 -13.16 22.14
C VAL A 30 11.49 -13.51 21.18
N TRP A 31 12.54 -12.69 21.18
CA TRP A 31 13.81 -13.00 20.52
C TRP A 31 14.84 -13.52 21.53
N ARG A 32 15.52 -14.64 21.20
CA ARG A 32 16.57 -15.24 22.03
C ARG A 32 17.95 -15.04 21.39
N PRO A 33 18.93 -14.41 22.09
CA PRO A 33 20.28 -14.27 21.57
C PRO A 33 20.94 -15.64 21.31
N GLY A 34 21.59 -15.80 20.16
CA GLY A 34 22.44 -16.95 19.83
C GLY A 34 21.82 -18.03 18.94
N GLN A 35 20.52 -17.96 18.64
CA GLN A 35 19.93 -18.69 17.51
C GLN A 35 19.83 -17.78 16.28
N GLY A 36 19.91 -18.37 15.09
CA GLY A 36 19.80 -17.65 13.82
C GLY A 36 18.40 -17.05 13.61
N TRP A 37 18.25 -16.27 12.53
CA TRP A 37 16.94 -15.74 12.13
C TRP A 37 16.04 -16.87 11.62
N GLU A 38 15.25 -17.45 12.52
CA GLU A 38 13.98 -18.09 12.21
C GLU A 38 12.87 -17.17 12.76
N PRO A 39 12.09 -16.50 11.91
CA PRO A 39 10.90 -15.81 12.37
C PRO A 39 9.90 -16.85 12.89
N ASP A 40 9.30 -16.61 14.06
CA ASP A 40 8.20 -17.42 14.60
C ASP A 40 6.91 -17.12 13.81
N LEU A 41 6.93 -17.56 12.56
CA LEU A 41 5.83 -17.45 11.63
C LEU A 41 4.71 -18.35 12.14
N PRO A 42 3.45 -17.87 12.18
CA PRO A 42 2.31 -18.74 12.46
C PRO A 42 2.42 -20.02 11.64
N GLN A 43 2.12 -21.17 12.25
CA GLN A 43 2.51 -22.48 11.69
C GLN A 43 1.90 -22.75 10.28
N SER A 44 0.78 -22.08 9.98
CA SER A 44 0.16 -22.01 8.64
C SER A 44 1.05 -21.33 7.57
N TYR A 45 1.82 -20.32 7.96
CA TYR A 45 2.64 -19.50 7.07
C TYR A 45 4.05 -20.09 6.84
N ALA A 46 4.66 -20.74 7.83
CA ALA A 46 5.88 -21.52 7.62
C ALA A 46 5.68 -22.63 6.57
N ALA A 47 4.51 -23.29 6.60
CA ALA A 47 4.11 -24.28 5.60
C ALA A 47 3.95 -23.68 4.19
N LEU A 48 3.37 -22.47 4.07
CA LEU A 48 3.24 -21.75 2.80
C LEU A 48 4.61 -21.36 2.21
N MET A 49 5.55 -20.89 3.05
CA MET A 49 6.90 -20.55 2.59
C MET A 49 7.67 -21.79 2.11
N ALA A 50 7.60 -22.92 2.85
CA ALA A 50 8.23 -24.17 2.44
C ALA A 50 7.68 -24.69 1.10
N ALA A 51 6.36 -24.65 0.91
CA ALA A 51 5.71 -25.06 -0.34
C ALA A 51 6.12 -24.16 -1.53
N ARG A 52 6.27 -22.85 -1.32
CA ARG A 52 6.63 -21.87 -2.35
C ARG A 52 8.10 -21.99 -2.77
N ILE A 53 9.02 -22.17 -1.81
CA ILE A 53 10.45 -22.37 -2.06
C ILE A 53 10.69 -23.70 -2.80
N ALA A 54 9.98 -24.77 -2.44
CA ALA A 54 10.16 -26.09 -3.05
C ALA A 54 9.65 -26.21 -4.50
N THR A 55 8.70 -25.37 -4.92
CA THR A 55 8.01 -25.52 -6.21
C THR A 55 8.25 -24.36 -7.19
N GLY A 56 8.77 -23.21 -6.73
CA GLY A 56 8.90 -22.00 -7.57
C GLY A 56 7.56 -21.42 -8.04
N ARG A 57 6.46 -21.90 -7.47
CA ARG A 57 5.07 -21.55 -7.81
C ARG A 57 4.31 -21.35 -6.51
N ASP A 58 3.18 -20.65 -6.56
CA ASP A 58 2.26 -20.67 -5.43
C ASP A 58 1.70 -22.09 -5.27
N PRO A 59 1.51 -22.60 -4.04
CA PRO A 59 0.71 -23.81 -3.84
C PRO A 59 -0.65 -23.58 -4.51
N ALA A 60 -1.08 -24.54 -5.34
CA ALA A 60 -2.34 -24.40 -6.05
C ALA A 60 -3.47 -24.06 -5.06
N PRO A 61 -4.38 -23.12 -5.38
CA PRO A 61 -5.53 -22.89 -4.52
C PRO A 61 -6.24 -24.24 -4.33
N THR A 62 -6.58 -24.60 -3.10
CA THR A 62 -7.32 -25.83 -2.77
C THR A 62 -8.80 -25.74 -3.16
N GLY A 63 -9.09 -25.02 -4.23
CA GLY A 63 -10.30 -25.19 -5.03
C GLY A 63 -9.96 -26.09 -6.20
N GLU A 64 -10.84 -27.04 -6.49
CA GLU A 64 -10.76 -27.88 -7.68
C GLU A 64 -10.57 -27.04 -8.95
N SER A 65 -10.05 -27.66 -10.01
CA SER A 65 -9.86 -27.03 -11.32
C SER A 65 -11.22 -26.71 -11.98
N ALA A 66 -11.90 -25.69 -11.46
CA ALA A 66 -13.05 -25.09 -12.09
C ALA A 66 -12.58 -24.42 -13.38
N GLU A 67 -13.00 -25.00 -14.51
CA GLU A 67 -12.97 -24.40 -15.83
C GLU A 67 -13.43 -22.94 -15.70
N SER A 68 -12.63 -21.98 -16.19
CA SER A 68 -12.82 -20.57 -15.84
C SER A 68 -13.95 -19.90 -16.63
N SER A 69 -15.17 -20.38 -16.40
CA SER A 69 -16.43 -19.69 -16.71
C SER A 69 -16.92 -18.95 -15.45
N GLY A 70 -16.09 -18.02 -14.94
CA GLY A 70 -16.63 -16.92 -14.16
C GLY A 70 -17.56 -16.09 -15.04
N PRO A 71 -18.54 -15.37 -14.47
CA PRO A 71 -19.43 -14.57 -15.29
C PRO A 71 -18.62 -13.52 -16.05
N ASP A 72 -18.71 -13.54 -17.39
CA ASP A 72 -18.32 -12.43 -18.26
C ASP A 72 -19.27 -11.25 -18.03
N GLY A 73 -19.22 -10.70 -16.81
CA GLY A 73 -19.99 -9.54 -16.41
C GLY A 73 -19.55 -8.34 -17.21
N ASP A 74 -20.51 -7.67 -17.86
CA ASP A 74 -20.30 -6.42 -18.57
C ASP A 74 -19.69 -5.38 -17.59
N LEU A 75 -18.36 -5.23 -17.64
CA LEU A 75 -17.61 -4.35 -16.74
C LEU A 75 -18.13 -2.89 -16.81
N PRO A 76 -18.39 -2.31 -18.00
CA PRO A 76 -19.17 -1.07 -18.13
C PRO A 76 -20.47 -1.04 -17.32
N ALA A 77 -21.32 -2.07 -17.41
CA ALA A 77 -22.58 -2.13 -16.65
C ALA A 77 -22.34 -2.21 -15.13
N LEU A 78 -21.31 -2.94 -14.67
CA LEU A 78 -20.93 -2.99 -13.25
C LEU A 78 -20.45 -1.63 -12.72
N TYR A 79 -19.68 -0.87 -13.51
CA TYR A 79 -19.32 0.51 -13.15
C TYR A 79 -20.50 1.48 -13.19
N ALA A 80 -21.47 1.28 -14.09
CA ALA A 80 -22.71 2.06 -14.11
C ALA A 80 -23.58 1.79 -12.87
N LEU A 81 -23.72 0.53 -12.46
CA LEU A 81 -24.40 0.14 -11.22
C LEU A 81 -23.70 0.71 -9.97
N LEU A 82 -22.36 0.68 -9.93
CA LEU A 82 -21.60 1.31 -8.86
C LEU A 82 -21.90 2.82 -8.77
N GLY A 83 -22.00 3.52 -9.91
CA GLY A 83 -22.41 4.93 -9.96
C GLY A 83 -23.78 5.15 -9.32
N GLN A 84 -24.78 4.35 -9.71
CA GLN A 84 -26.14 4.44 -9.14
C GLN A 84 -26.16 4.19 -7.62
N VAL A 85 -25.34 3.27 -7.11
CA VAL A 85 -25.21 3.01 -5.67
C VAL A 85 -24.53 4.19 -4.96
N VAL A 86 -23.51 4.80 -5.57
CA VAL A 86 -22.86 6.01 -5.02
C VAL A 86 -23.84 7.19 -4.98
N ASP A 87 -24.67 7.38 -6.01
CA ASP A 87 -25.71 8.42 -6.04
C ASP A 87 -26.75 8.19 -4.92
N GLN A 88 -27.15 6.94 -4.66
CA GLN A 88 -28.04 6.59 -3.56
C GLN A 88 -27.41 6.83 -2.18
N ILE A 89 -26.13 6.48 -2.00
CA ILE A 89 -25.38 6.75 -0.76
C ILE A 89 -25.27 8.26 -0.52
N ALA A 90 -25.02 9.06 -1.56
CA ALA A 90 -24.92 10.51 -1.48
C ALA A 90 -26.26 11.20 -1.13
N ALA A 91 -27.39 10.55 -1.41
CA ALA A 91 -28.74 11.03 -1.09
C ALA A 91 -29.29 10.53 0.27
N ALA A 92 -28.60 9.60 0.94
CA ALA A 92 -29.04 9.01 2.20
C ALA A 92 -28.70 9.91 3.41
N GLU A 93 -29.64 10.06 4.35
CA GLU A 93 -29.38 10.76 5.62
C GLU A 93 -28.79 9.82 6.68
N SER A 94 -27.81 10.32 7.43
CA SER A 94 -27.27 9.66 8.62
C SER A 94 -28.00 10.02 9.93
N SER A 95 -29.03 10.88 9.85
CA SER A 95 -29.76 11.47 10.98
C SER A 95 -30.42 10.44 11.93
N GLY A 96 -30.79 9.27 11.41
CA GLY A 96 -31.37 8.16 12.16
C GLY A 96 -30.41 7.04 12.57
N LEU A 97 -29.10 7.19 12.32
CA LEU A 97 -28.09 6.17 12.66
C LEU A 97 -27.63 6.30 14.12
N SER A 98 -27.36 5.17 14.75
CA SER A 98 -26.62 5.11 16.02
C SER A 98 -25.11 5.33 15.80
N ASP A 99 -24.39 5.76 16.84
CA ASP A 99 -22.93 5.96 16.81
C ASP A 99 -22.17 4.75 16.23
N ALA A 100 -22.60 3.53 16.58
CA ALA A 100 -22.01 2.29 16.06
C ALA A 100 -22.19 2.14 14.54
N GLN A 101 -23.37 2.50 14.00
CA GLN A 101 -23.65 2.47 12.56
C GLN A 101 -22.92 3.60 11.82
N VAL A 102 -22.70 4.76 12.45
CA VAL A 102 -21.89 5.84 11.89
C VAL A 102 -20.44 5.38 11.71
N VAL A 103 -19.88 4.64 12.68
CA VAL A 103 -18.55 4.02 12.57
C VAL A 103 -18.53 2.95 11.47
N GLU A 104 -19.49 2.02 11.47
CA GLU A 104 -19.61 0.94 10.46
C GLU A 104 -19.64 1.49 9.03
N VAL A 105 -20.44 2.52 8.77
CA VAL A 105 -20.54 3.16 7.44
C VAL A 105 -19.23 3.85 7.05
N ALA A 106 -18.53 4.49 7.99
CA ALA A 106 -17.24 5.12 7.73
C ALA A 106 -16.14 4.08 7.41
N GLU A 107 -16.09 2.98 8.15
CA GLU A 107 -15.16 1.87 7.90
C GLU A 107 -15.42 1.20 6.54
N ALA A 108 -16.70 0.96 6.21
CA ALA A 108 -17.11 0.44 4.92
C ALA A 108 -16.74 1.38 3.76
N HIS A 109 -16.95 2.69 3.92
CA HIS A 109 -16.57 3.70 2.93
C HIS A 109 -15.07 3.66 2.62
N GLU A 110 -14.22 3.68 3.66
CA GLU A 110 -12.76 3.65 3.51
C GLU A 110 -12.25 2.31 2.97
N LEU A 111 -12.87 1.18 3.31
CA LEU A 111 -12.57 -0.11 2.70
C LEU A 111 -12.86 -0.11 1.18
N ILE A 112 -14.03 0.41 0.79
CA ILE A 112 -14.45 0.50 -0.61
C ILE A 112 -13.53 1.47 -1.38
N ALA A 113 -13.21 2.64 -0.81
CA ALA A 113 -12.30 3.62 -1.42
C ALA A 113 -10.91 3.02 -1.69
N ARG A 114 -10.33 2.29 -0.73
CA ARG A 114 -9.03 1.59 -0.89
C ARG A 114 -9.10 0.53 -1.99
N ARG A 115 -10.14 -0.29 -2.03
CA ARG A 115 -10.36 -1.29 -3.11
C ARG A 115 -10.50 -0.63 -4.49
N LEU A 116 -11.28 0.44 -4.60
CA LEU A 116 -11.47 1.17 -5.86
C LEU A 116 -10.19 1.83 -6.35
N TRP A 117 -9.36 2.35 -5.44
CA TRP A 117 -8.03 2.87 -5.78
C TRP A 117 -7.16 1.79 -6.42
N GLY A 118 -7.14 0.57 -5.84
CA GLY A 118 -6.49 -0.62 -6.36
C GLY A 118 -7.02 -1.06 -7.73
N LEU A 119 -8.34 -1.24 -7.85
CA LEU A 119 -9.01 -1.62 -9.11
C LEU A 119 -8.74 -0.60 -10.23
N GLY A 120 -8.66 0.68 -9.91
CA GLY A 120 -8.33 1.73 -10.87
C GLY A 120 -6.94 1.57 -11.49
N HIS A 121 -5.96 0.98 -10.78
CA HIS A 121 -4.64 0.67 -11.36
C HIS A 121 -4.74 -0.39 -12.46
N ARG A 122 -5.55 -1.43 -12.24
CA ARG A 122 -5.82 -2.46 -13.27
C ARG A 122 -6.46 -1.86 -14.52
N ARG A 123 -7.41 -0.92 -14.36
CA ARG A 123 -8.03 -0.22 -15.51
C ARG A 123 -7.01 0.59 -16.32
N VAL A 124 -6.03 1.22 -15.68
CA VAL A 124 -4.94 1.93 -16.39
C VAL A 124 -4.01 0.95 -17.10
N MET A 125 -3.70 -0.20 -16.49
CA MET A 125 -2.94 -1.28 -17.15
C MET A 125 -3.66 -1.80 -18.40
N ASP A 126 -4.96 -2.10 -18.32
CA ASP A 126 -5.74 -2.56 -19.48
C ASP A 126 -5.69 -1.57 -20.67
N ILE A 127 -5.62 -0.26 -20.38
CA ILE A 127 -5.49 0.81 -21.38
C ILE A 127 -4.06 0.89 -21.94
N SER A 128 -3.05 0.69 -21.08
CA SER A 128 -1.64 0.64 -21.45
C SER A 128 -1.35 -0.55 -22.38
N ASP A 129 -1.71 -1.75 -21.95
CA ASP A 129 -1.41 -3.02 -22.62
C ASP A 129 -2.11 -3.12 -24.00
N ARG A 130 -3.30 -2.52 -24.13
CA ARG A 130 -4.05 -2.44 -25.41
C ARG A 130 -3.67 -1.24 -26.28
N GLY A 131 -2.74 -0.38 -25.83
CA GLY A 131 -2.41 0.89 -26.49
C GLY A 131 -3.61 1.85 -26.62
N ALA A 132 -4.68 1.65 -25.84
CA ALA A 132 -5.99 2.27 -26.06
C ALA A 132 -5.99 3.80 -25.82
N PHE A 133 -5.00 4.32 -25.09
CA PHE A 133 -4.77 5.76 -24.94
C PHE A 133 -4.55 6.47 -26.30
N THR A 134 -3.96 5.79 -27.29
CA THR A 134 -3.75 6.36 -28.64
C THR A 134 -5.08 6.65 -29.35
N LYS A 135 -6.08 5.78 -29.17
CA LYS A 135 -7.44 5.93 -29.74
C LYS A 135 -8.21 7.13 -29.18
N THR A 136 -7.71 7.73 -28.10
CA THR A 136 -8.27 8.94 -27.48
C THR A 136 -7.43 10.19 -27.73
N GLY A 137 -6.45 10.14 -28.64
CA GLY A 137 -5.62 11.28 -29.04
C GLY A 137 -4.39 11.56 -28.18
N HIS A 138 -4.10 10.73 -27.17
CA HIS A 138 -2.97 10.93 -26.26
C HIS A 138 -1.72 10.20 -26.77
N LYS A 139 -0.55 10.86 -26.71
CA LYS A 139 0.74 10.28 -27.16
C LYS A 139 1.37 9.30 -26.14
N SER A 140 0.86 9.23 -24.91
CA SER A 140 1.37 8.32 -23.88
C SER A 140 0.31 8.02 -22.81
N ILE A 141 0.47 6.90 -22.10
CA ILE A 141 -0.37 6.55 -20.95
C ILE A 141 -0.30 7.61 -19.84
N ARG A 142 0.87 8.22 -19.59
CA ARG A 142 1.02 9.28 -18.56
C ARG A 142 0.21 10.51 -18.91
N GLN A 143 0.23 10.95 -20.17
CA GLN A 143 -0.60 12.06 -20.61
C GLN A 143 -2.10 11.72 -20.51
N PHE A 144 -2.50 10.49 -20.87
CA PHE A 144 -3.88 10.04 -20.70
C PHE A 144 -4.32 10.04 -19.22
N MET A 145 -3.44 9.62 -18.30
CA MET A 145 -3.71 9.67 -16.86
C MET A 145 -3.88 11.11 -16.34
N ASP A 146 -3.10 12.05 -16.88
CA ASP A 146 -3.15 13.48 -16.54
C ASP A 146 -4.39 14.15 -17.15
N ASP A 147 -4.42 14.28 -18.48
CA ASP A 147 -5.43 15.04 -19.24
C ASP A 147 -6.83 14.41 -19.12
N ARG A 148 -6.94 13.09 -19.24
CA ARG A 148 -8.23 12.39 -19.37
C ARG A 148 -8.74 11.78 -18.07
N LEU A 149 -7.86 11.23 -17.24
CA LEU A 149 -8.24 10.66 -15.93
C LEU A 149 -8.05 11.63 -14.76
N ARG A 150 -7.40 12.78 -14.96
CA ARG A 150 -7.18 13.84 -13.94
C ARG A 150 -6.45 13.34 -12.69
N ILE A 151 -5.55 12.38 -12.87
CA ILE A 151 -4.75 11.80 -11.78
C ILE A 151 -3.60 12.77 -11.46
N THR A 152 -3.69 13.46 -10.33
CA THR A 152 -2.72 14.49 -9.90
C THR A 152 -1.38 13.92 -9.45
N ASP A 153 -1.38 12.84 -8.66
CA ASP A 153 -0.15 12.14 -8.27
C ASP A 153 0.23 11.05 -9.29
N LEU A 154 0.68 11.47 -10.48
CA LEU A 154 1.15 10.55 -11.50
C LEU A 154 2.36 9.71 -11.04
N ARG A 155 3.22 10.25 -10.18
CA ARG A 155 4.44 9.58 -9.73
C ARG A 155 4.12 8.42 -8.79
N GLY A 156 3.36 8.67 -7.73
CA GLY A 156 2.91 7.62 -6.82
C GLY A 156 1.98 6.64 -7.51
N ARG A 157 1.10 7.10 -8.41
CA ARG A 157 0.23 6.19 -9.19
C ARG A 157 1.03 5.21 -10.06
N VAL A 158 2.06 5.68 -10.77
CA VAL A 158 2.94 4.79 -11.58
C VAL A 158 3.78 3.88 -10.69
N ALA A 159 4.37 4.40 -9.59
CA ALA A 159 5.16 3.59 -8.67
C ALA A 159 4.35 2.45 -8.03
N ALA A 160 3.10 2.73 -7.63
CA ALA A 160 2.16 1.74 -7.14
C ALA A 160 1.83 0.70 -8.23
N MET A 161 1.51 1.12 -9.46
CA MET A 161 1.27 0.20 -10.59
C MET A 161 2.46 -0.73 -10.85
N ASP A 162 3.68 -0.18 -10.88
CA ASP A 162 4.90 -0.96 -11.10
C ASP A 162 5.20 -1.96 -9.98
N ALA A 163 4.70 -1.71 -8.76
CA ALA A 163 4.81 -2.60 -7.62
C ALA A 163 3.75 -3.71 -7.61
N ILE A 164 2.48 -3.34 -7.75
CA ILE A 164 1.34 -4.22 -7.39
C ILE A 164 0.57 -4.79 -8.59
N CYS A 165 0.70 -4.21 -9.79
CA CYS A 165 0.02 -4.78 -10.95
C CYS A 165 0.78 -6.01 -11.46
N ALA A 166 0.04 -7.09 -11.68
CA ALA A 166 0.51 -8.18 -12.55
C ALA A 166 0.76 -7.62 -13.97
N LYS A 167 1.82 -8.12 -14.61
CA LYS A 167 2.21 -7.77 -15.98
C LYS A 167 2.20 -9.02 -16.84
N TYR A 168 2.39 -8.89 -18.15
CA TYR A 168 2.52 -10.02 -19.06
C TYR A 168 3.96 -10.15 -19.58
N SER A 169 4.43 -11.38 -19.78
CA SER A 169 5.69 -11.67 -20.48
C SER A 169 5.54 -11.39 -21.98
N MET A 170 6.66 -11.41 -22.72
CA MET A 170 6.62 -11.27 -24.18
C MET A 170 5.88 -12.44 -24.86
N GLN A 171 5.72 -13.55 -24.15
CA GLN A 171 4.99 -14.75 -24.53
C GLN A 171 3.50 -14.68 -24.14
N GLY A 172 3.05 -13.59 -23.50
CA GLY A 172 1.67 -13.42 -23.03
C GLY A 172 1.36 -14.11 -21.70
N GLU A 173 2.35 -14.66 -21.00
CA GLU A 173 2.15 -15.31 -19.70
C GLU A 173 1.99 -14.26 -18.61
N ARG A 174 1.03 -14.45 -17.69
CA ARG A 174 0.81 -13.52 -16.59
C ARG A 174 1.91 -13.68 -15.53
N LEU A 175 2.68 -12.63 -15.32
CA LEU A 175 3.73 -12.52 -14.31
C LEU A 175 3.13 -12.12 -12.96
N THR A 176 3.69 -12.68 -11.88
CA THR A 176 3.46 -12.25 -10.50
C THR A 176 3.81 -10.76 -10.35
N PRO A 177 3.05 -9.96 -9.56
CA PRO A 177 3.44 -8.61 -9.20
C PRO A 177 4.84 -8.57 -8.59
N LYS A 178 5.53 -7.42 -8.71
CA LYS A 178 6.86 -7.21 -8.10
C LYS A 178 6.79 -7.36 -6.58
N HIS A 179 5.69 -6.90 -5.98
CA HIS A 179 5.40 -6.98 -4.56
C HIS A 179 4.05 -7.68 -4.34
N PRO A 180 4.01 -9.04 -4.30
CA PRO A 180 2.77 -9.80 -4.26
C PRO A 180 1.99 -9.63 -2.95
N TYR A 181 2.65 -9.60 -1.78
CA TYR A 181 1.94 -9.40 -0.51
C TYR A 181 1.31 -8.00 -0.44
N LEU A 182 2.02 -7.01 -0.97
CA LEU A 182 1.51 -5.65 -1.09
C LEU A 182 0.32 -5.57 -2.07
N ALA A 183 0.36 -6.34 -3.16
CA ALA A 183 -0.73 -6.43 -4.12
C ALA A 183 -2.00 -7.07 -3.52
N ASP A 184 -1.85 -8.17 -2.78
CA ASP A 184 -2.96 -8.85 -2.11
C ASP A 184 -3.60 -7.95 -1.04
N ALA A 185 -2.80 -7.30 -0.20
CA ALA A 185 -3.29 -6.37 0.82
C ALA A 185 -3.99 -5.12 0.25
N VAL A 186 -3.60 -4.66 -0.95
CA VAL A 186 -4.35 -3.61 -1.67
C VAL A 186 -5.64 -4.15 -2.29
N ALA A 187 -5.63 -5.36 -2.85
CA ALA A 187 -6.82 -6.00 -3.42
C ALA A 187 -7.90 -6.28 -2.35
N GLU A 188 -7.49 -6.67 -1.15
CA GLU A 188 -8.34 -6.78 0.04
C GLU A 188 -8.90 -5.44 0.51
N GLY A 189 -8.29 -4.31 0.14
CA GLY A 189 -8.58 -2.98 0.67
C GLY A 189 -7.96 -2.69 2.04
N ALA A 190 -7.06 -3.55 2.54
CA ALA A 190 -6.40 -3.34 3.83
C ALA A 190 -5.49 -2.10 3.79
N LEU A 191 -4.78 -1.87 2.68
CA LEU A 191 -3.82 -0.77 2.55
C LEU A 191 -4.31 0.34 1.61
N GLY A 192 -4.22 1.59 2.09
CA GLY A 192 -4.48 2.79 1.28
C GLY A 192 -3.22 3.37 0.62
N PRO A 193 -3.36 4.43 -0.20
CA PRO A 193 -2.28 4.96 -1.04
C PRO A 193 -1.02 5.33 -0.24
N SER A 194 -1.19 6.02 0.90
CA SER A 194 -0.09 6.44 1.77
C SER A 194 0.62 5.26 2.44
N HIS A 195 -0.09 4.18 2.75
CA HIS A 195 0.51 2.96 3.30
C HIS A 195 1.35 2.25 2.23
N VAL A 196 0.83 2.14 1.00
CA VAL A 196 1.57 1.60 -0.14
C VAL A 196 2.85 2.39 -0.40
N THR A 197 2.78 3.73 -0.42
CA THR A 197 3.99 4.57 -0.55
C THR A 197 4.99 4.33 0.57
N ALA A 198 4.55 4.27 1.84
CA ALA A 198 5.45 4.04 2.97
C ALA A 198 6.11 2.64 2.94
N VAL A 199 5.39 1.59 2.54
CA VAL A 199 5.96 0.24 2.35
C VAL A 199 6.99 0.25 1.21
N LEU A 200 6.68 0.89 0.08
CA LEU A 200 7.62 0.99 -1.06
C LEU A 200 8.87 1.80 -0.71
N GLU A 201 8.74 2.89 0.05
CA GLU A 201 9.88 3.67 0.56
C GLU A 201 10.72 2.90 1.59
N ALA A 202 10.11 2.01 2.38
CA ALA A 202 10.84 1.12 3.28
C ALA A 202 11.59 0.03 2.49
N LEU A 203 10.95 -0.57 1.48
CA LEU A 203 11.56 -1.59 0.62
C LEU A 203 12.70 -1.05 -0.24
N ASP A 204 12.61 0.18 -0.76
CA ASP A 204 13.69 0.81 -1.53
C ASP A 204 14.96 1.08 -0.69
N LYS A 205 14.83 1.14 0.64
CA LYS A 205 15.96 1.26 1.58
C LYS A 205 16.67 -0.07 1.83
N ILE A 206 16.15 -1.20 1.35
CA ILE A 206 16.87 -2.48 1.42
C ILE A 206 17.97 -2.49 0.33
N PRO A 207 19.23 -2.86 0.64
CA PRO A 207 20.31 -2.88 -0.33
C PRO A 207 20.09 -3.88 -1.48
N ALA A 208 20.69 -3.58 -2.63
CA ALA A 208 20.63 -4.44 -3.80
C ALA A 208 21.25 -5.83 -3.52
N ALA A 209 22.30 -5.89 -2.70
CA ALA A 209 23.03 -7.11 -2.33
C ALA A 209 22.25 -8.10 -1.43
N VAL A 210 21.16 -7.67 -0.76
CA VAL A 210 20.35 -8.57 0.07
C VAL A 210 19.67 -9.62 -0.82
N ILE A 211 19.74 -10.90 -0.43
CA ILE A 211 19.17 -12.02 -1.20
C ILE A 211 17.64 -11.91 -1.37
N PRO A 212 17.06 -12.42 -2.47
CA PRO A 212 15.63 -12.28 -2.78
C PRO A 212 14.69 -12.76 -1.67
N GLU A 213 15.02 -13.85 -0.99
CA GLU A 213 14.21 -14.49 0.05
C GLU A 213 14.05 -13.57 1.26
N LYS A 214 15.13 -12.88 1.64
CA LYS A 214 15.12 -11.88 2.72
C LYS A 214 14.35 -10.61 2.34
N LYS A 215 14.40 -10.19 1.06
CA LYS A 215 13.58 -9.08 0.56
C LYS A 215 12.09 -9.42 0.56
N HIS A 216 11.74 -10.65 0.20
CA HIS A 216 10.37 -11.17 0.22
C HIS A 216 9.82 -11.28 1.64
N ALA A 217 10.63 -11.75 2.59
CA ALA A 217 10.28 -11.73 4.01
C ALA A 217 10.12 -10.31 4.57
N ALA A 218 10.99 -9.37 4.17
CA ALA A 218 10.88 -7.96 4.56
C ALA A 218 9.61 -7.29 4.00
N GLU A 219 9.20 -7.61 2.77
CA GLU A 219 7.92 -7.16 2.22
C GLU A 219 6.74 -7.65 3.05
N MET A 220 6.70 -8.96 3.35
CA MET A 220 5.63 -9.54 4.16
C MET A 220 5.52 -8.86 5.53
N LEU A 221 6.64 -8.68 6.25
CA LEU A 221 6.66 -8.02 7.56
C LEU A 221 6.23 -6.55 7.48
N LEU A 222 6.61 -5.83 6.42
CA LEU A 222 6.18 -4.44 6.20
C LEU A 222 4.69 -4.34 5.86
N VAL A 223 4.17 -5.28 5.07
CA VAL A 223 2.75 -5.33 4.68
C VAL A 223 1.88 -5.71 5.88
N ASP A 224 2.31 -6.66 6.70
CA ASP A 224 1.60 -7.06 7.91
C ASP A 224 1.54 -5.91 8.93
N ALA A 225 2.69 -5.30 9.23
CA ALA A 225 2.74 -4.08 10.06
C ALA A 225 1.87 -2.95 9.48
N ALA A 226 1.82 -2.79 8.15
CA ALA A 226 1.00 -1.76 7.51
C ALA A 226 -0.52 -1.96 7.69
N ARG A 227 -1.00 -3.15 8.09
CA ARG A 227 -2.41 -3.40 8.40
C ARG A 227 -2.86 -2.76 9.71
N SER A 228 -1.93 -2.53 10.65
CA SER A 228 -2.21 -2.02 12.01
C SER A 228 -1.45 -0.74 12.37
N CYS A 229 -0.47 -0.32 11.55
CA CYS A 229 0.34 0.88 11.78
C CYS A 229 0.05 2.02 10.78
N THR A 230 0.21 3.26 11.25
CA THR A 230 0.22 4.45 10.39
C THR A 230 1.42 4.47 9.43
N PRO A 231 1.35 5.20 8.30
CA PRO A 231 2.47 5.34 7.35
C PRO A 231 3.79 5.79 8.00
N THR A 232 3.73 6.67 9.00
CA THR A 232 4.90 7.14 9.76
C THR A 232 5.53 6.04 10.62
N GLN A 233 4.72 5.15 11.20
CA GLN A 233 5.19 3.99 11.95
C GLN A 233 5.81 2.92 11.04
N ILE A 234 5.26 2.67 9.84
CA ILE A 234 5.86 1.77 8.83
C ILE A 234 7.30 2.18 8.52
N GLY A 235 7.58 3.49 8.41
CA GLY A 235 8.93 4.00 8.22
C GLY A 235 9.92 3.57 9.33
N LYS A 236 9.47 3.49 10.59
CA LYS A 236 10.28 2.99 11.73
C LYS A 236 10.46 1.47 11.68
N VAL A 237 9.42 0.72 11.29
CA VAL A 237 9.51 -0.74 11.08
C VAL A 237 10.53 -1.06 9.98
N GLY A 238 10.50 -0.33 8.87
CA GLY A 238 11.48 -0.47 7.79
C GLY A 238 12.92 -0.17 8.21
N GLN A 239 13.14 0.81 9.09
CA GLN A 239 14.45 1.08 9.68
C GLN A 239 14.95 -0.09 10.56
N LYS A 240 14.08 -0.67 11.39
CA LYS A 240 14.42 -1.87 12.19
C LYS A 240 14.78 -3.05 11.27
N ILE A 241 13.93 -3.36 10.28
CA ILE A 241 14.18 -4.45 9.33
C ILE A 241 15.50 -4.24 8.59
N LEU A 242 15.80 -3.02 8.12
CA LEU A 242 17.08 -2.70 7.51
C LEU A 242 18.26 -2.96 8.46
N GLY A 243 18.16 -2.53 9.73
CA GLY A 243 19.19 -2.79 10.74
C GLY A 243 19.41 -4.27 11.06
N TYR A 244 18.44 -5.15 10.84
CA TYR A 244 18.63 -6.61 10.92
C TYR A 244 19.21 -7.22 9.64
N LEU A 245 18.92 -6.63 8.48
CA LEU A 245 19.40 -7.13 7.18
C LEU A 245 20.84 -6.69 6.88
N ASP A 246 21.22 -5.49 7.30
CA ASP A 246 22.50 -4.82 7.02
C ASP A 246 23.02 -4.12 8.31
N PRO A 247 23.32 -4.87 9.39
CA PRO A 247 23.60 -4.32 10.72
C PRO A 247 24.88 -3.49 10.81
N ASP A 248 25.86 -3.76 9.94
CA ASP A 248 27.13 -3.03 9.83
C ASP A 248 27.16 -2.06 8.64
N GLY A 249 26.09 -2.02 7.82
CA GLY A 249 26.02 -1.23 6.60
C GLY A 249 26.87 -1.75 5.43
N SER A 250 27.47 -2.94 5.56
CA SER A 250 28.39 -3.52 4.57
C SER A 250 27.72 -3.91 3.25
N LEU A 251 26.42 -4.21 3.26
CA LEU A 251 25.65 -4.57 2.06
C LEU A 251 25.21 -3.33 1.26
N THR A 252 25.25 -2.14 1.86
CA THR A 252 24.91 -0.89 1.19
C THR A 252 26.07 -0.41 0.30
N GLU A 253 25.95 -0.66 -1.01
CA GLU A 253 26.93 -0.24 -2.01
C GLU A 253 26.75 1.21 -2.50
N ASP A 254 27.72 1.71 -3.27
CA ASP A 254 27.63 3.04 -3.93
C ASP A 254 26.45 3.16 -4.88
N ARG A 255 25.99 2.05 -5.49
CA ARG A 255 24.77 2.04 -6.32
C ARG A 255 23.51 2.30 -5.50
N ASP A 256 23.42 1.76 -4.28
CA ASP A 256 22.32 2.03 -3.36
C ASP A 256 22.40 3.45 -2.81
N ARG A 257 23.59 3.94 -2.45
CA ARG A 257 23.81 5.36 -2.10
C ARG A 257 23.43 6.30 -3.24
N ALA A 258 23.76 5.95 -4.49
CA ALA A 258 23.43 6.73 -5.67
C ALA A 258 21.92 6.77 -5.97
N ARG A 259 21.18 5.69 -5.69
CA ARG A 259 19.70 5.66 -5.80
C ARG A 259 19.03 6.55 -4.74
N ARG A 260 19.57 6.58 -3.53
CA ARG A 260 18.98 7.29 -2.37
C ARG A 260 19.36 8.78 -2.30
N ARG A 261 20.55 9.17 -2.78
CA ARG A 261 21.00 10.57 -2.74
C ARG A 261 20.28 11.40 -3.81
N GLY A 262 19.76 12.56 -3.42
CA GLY A 262 19.17 13.52 -4.34
C GLY A 262 18.91 14.86 -3.67
N ILE A 263 19.10 15.94 -4.41
CA ILE A 263 18.67 17.28 -4.01
C ILE A 263 17.44 17.60 -4.86
N ARG A 264 16.32 17.90 -4.21
CA ARG A 264 15.12 18.41 -4.90
C ARG A 264 15.14 19.92 -4.83
N LEU A 265 15.49 20.57 -5.93
CA LEU A 265 15.29 21.99 -6.10
C LEU A 265 13.85 22.22 -6.57
N SER A 266 13.08 22.99 -5.81
CA SER A 266 11.77 23.47 -6.23
C SER A 266 11.92 24.58 -7.28
N PRO A 267 10.93 24.79 -8.17
CA PRO A 267 10.85 26.01 -8.94
C PRO A 267 10.84 27.24 -8.02
N GLN A 268 11.53 28.29 -8.44
CA GLN A 268 11.49 29.59 -7.79
C GLN A 268 10.07 30.17 -7.92
N ASP A 269 9.56 30.79 -6.85
CA ASP A 269 8.26 31.44 -6.88
C ASP A 269 8.29 32.83 -7.54
N SER A 270 7.14 33.49 -7.64
CA SER A 270 7.02 34.84 -8.20
C SER A 270 7.69 35.94 -7.37
N GLN A 271 8.16 35.62 -6.16
CA GLN A 271 8.93 36.52 -5.28
C GLN A 271 10.44 36.31 -5.42
N LEU A 272 10.88 35.48 -6.37
CA LEU A 272 12.27 35.05 -6.54
C LEU A 272 12.82 34.25 -5.34
N MET A 273 11.95 33.55 -4.61
CA MET A 273 12.34 32.68 -3.50
C MET A 273 12.23 31.20 -3.87
N SER A 274 13.15 30.37 -3.36
CA SER A 274 13.05 28.91 -3.47
C SER A 274 12.04 28.39 -2.45
N LYS A 275 11.17 27.47 -2.87
CA LYS A 275 10.07 26.92 -2.06
C LYS A 275 10.38 25.55 -1.44
#